data_AF-A0AAW4BN87-F1
#
_entry.id   AF-A0AAW4BN87-F1
#
_cell.length_a   1.000
_cell.length_b   1.000
_cell.length_c   1.000
_cell.angle_alpha   90.00
_cell.angle_beta   90.00
_cell.angle_gamma   90.00
#
_symmetry.space_group_name_H-M   'P 1'
#
loop_
_entity.id
_entity.type
_entity.pdbx_description
1 polymer ?
#
loop_
_entity_poly.entity_id
_entity_poly.type
_entity_poly.pdbx_seq_one_letter_code
_entity_poly.pdbx_strand_id
1 'polypeptide(L)'
;ALNLDQKGAMNLAGMVNYISNDSNMDPKQLANVMAREGATAKLAGFTNNDTAALATTMIATGMGDERVSTAVKNISGRLTMGDAASSTQKRALSSIGFDSASLAASMQDDAAGSLLDVLEAIKSAPLEEQSALISQIFEEEVKGAVAALAGNTKEFVRLRKLANESEEVHLKSLQGEFNSRIATSEIGIQLF
;
A
#
# COMPACT_ATOMS: atom_id res chain seq x y z
N ALA A 1 1.04 -16.23 -5.70
CA ALA A 1 -0.28 -16.36 -5.05
C ALA A 1 -0.10 -16.15 -3.54
N LEU A 2 -1.02 -15.46 -2.87
CA LEU A 2 -0.92 -15.06 -1.45
C LEU A 2 -0.92 -16.24 -0.44
N ASN A 3 -1.11 -17.48 -0.90
CA ASN A 3 -1.13 -18.71 -0.11
C ASN A 3 -2.02 -18.62 1.15
N LEU A 4 -3.25 -18.16 0.95
CA LEU A 4 -4.24 -17.99 2.02
C LEU A 4 -5.16 -19.20 2.08
N ASP A 5 -5.49 -19.63 3.29
CA ASP A 5 -6.60 -20.55 3.53
C ASP A 5 -7.95 -19.82 3.40
N GLN A 6 -9.06 -20.55 3.52
CA GLN A 6 -10.40 -19.98 3.37
C GLN A 6 -10.65 -18.84 4.37
N LYS A 7 -10.16 -18.99 5.61
CA LYS A 7 -10.30 -17.98 6.66
C LYS A 7 -9.53 -16.71 6.31
N GLY A 8 -8.26 -16.85 5.91
CA GLY A 8 -7.42 -15.73 5.47
C GLY A 8 -7.97 -15.04 4.23
N ALA A 9 -8.55 -15.78 3.28
CA ALA A 9 -9.20 -15.22 2.10
C ALA A 9 -10.44 -14.39 2.46
N MET A 10 -11.29 -14.87 3.38
CA MET A 10 -12.45 -14.12 3.86
C MET A 10 -12.07 -12.86 4.64
N ASN A 11 -11.06 -12.95 5.52
CA ASN A 11 -10.57 -11.79 6.24
C ASN A 11 -9.98 -10.73 5.28
N LEU A 12 -9.20 -11.14 4.28
CA LEU A 12 -8.71 -10.24 3.24
C LEU A 12 -9.85 -9.58 2.45
N ALA A 13 -10.87 -10.35 2.05
CA ALA A 13 -12.04 -9.82 1.36
C ALA A 13 -12.82 -8.82 2.24
N GLY A 14 -12.96 -9.10 3.53
CA GLY A 14 -13.60 -8.19 4.48
C GLY A 14 -12.81 -6.91 4.73
N MET A 15 -11.48 -7.00 4.82
CA MET A 15 -10.60 -5.84 4.91
C MET A 15 -10.70 -4.97 3.65
N VAL A 16 -10.60 -5.59 2.47
CA VAL A 16 -10.76 -4.92 1.18
C VAL A 16 -12.11 -4.19 1.13
N ASN A 17 -13.20 -4.86 1.52
CA ASN A 17 -14.54 -4.27 1.56
C ASN A 17 -14.65 -3.11 2.56
N TYR A 18 -14.07 -3.27 3.76
CA TYR A 18 -14.08 -2.24 4.78
C TYR A 18 -13.34 -0.97 4.32
N ILE A 19 -12.15 -1.14 3.76
CA ILE A 19 -11.34 -0.05 3.24
C ILE A 19 -12.00 0.58 2.01
N SER A 20 -12.55 -0.21 1.08
CA SER A 20 -13.17 0.30 -0.15
C SER A 20 -14.43 1.11 0.13
N ASN A 21 -15.24 0.69 1.10
CA ASN A 21 -16.45 1.41 1.49
C ASN A 21 -16.13 2.77 2.12
N ASP A 22 -15.03 2.84 2.88
CA ASP A 22 -14.58 4.07 3.49
C ASP A 22 -13.88 5.01 2.48
N SER A 23 -13.09 4.46 1.55
CA SER A 23 -12.33 5.22 0.53
C SER A 23 -13.07 5.44 -0.80
N ASN A 24 -14.31 4.95 -0.92
CA ASN A 24 -15.14 4.99 -2.14
C ASN A 24 -14.41 4.47 -3.39
N MET A 25 -13.64 3.39 -3.22
CA MET A 25 -12.79 2.78 -4.24
C MET A 25 -13.43 1.50 -4.80
N ASP A 26 -13.12 1.13 -6.05
CA ASP A 26 -13.48 -0.20 -6.60
C ASP A 26 -12.67 -1.33 -5.92
N PRO A 27 -13.32 -2.24 -5.16
CA PRO A 27 -12.65 -3.37 -4.51
C PRO A 27 -11.83 -4.25 -5.46
N LYS A 28 -12.21 -4.32 -6.76
CA LYS A 28 -11.51 -5.14 -7.76
C LYS A 28 -10.12 -4.60 -8.07
N GLN A 29 -9.95 -3.28 -8.10
CA GLN A 29 -8.63 -2.68 -8.32
C GLN A 29 -7.66 -3.07 -7.20
N LEU A 30 -8.13 -3.06 -5.94
CA LEU A 30 -7.32 -3.49 -4.81
C LEU A 30 -6.94 -4.96 -4.92
N ALA A 31 -7.93 -5.81 -5.22
CA ALA A 31 -7.72 -7.25 -5.38
C ALA A 31 -6.69 -7.56 -6.48
N ASN A 32 -6.72 -6.84 -7.60
CA ASN A 32 -5.77 -6.99 -8.69
C ASN A 32 -4.33 -6.66 -8.26
N VAL A 33 -4.13 -5.53 -7.56
CA VAL A 33 -2.81 -5.15 -7.03
C VAL A 33 -2.30 -6.20 -6.04
N MET A 34 -3.16 -6.63 -5.10
CA MET A 34 -2.82 -7.64 -4.10
C MET A 34 -2.45 -8.99 -4.74
N ALA A 35 -3.16 -9.39 -5.80
CA ALA A 35 -2.91 -10.63 -6.53
C ALA A 35 -1.54 -10.61 -7.26
N ARG A 36 -1.15 -9.46 -7.80
CA ARG A 36 0.10 -9.29 -8.56
C ARG A 36 1.31 -9.11 -7.64
N GLU A 37 1.19 -8.23 -6.66
CA GLU A 37 2.36 -7.71 -5.94
C GLU A 37 2.34 -8.02 -4.44
N GLY A 38 1.27 -8.61 -3.89
CA GLY A 38 1.25 -8.90 -2.46
C GLY A 38 2.32 -9.90 -2.01
N ALA A 39 2.76 -10.80 -2.90
CA ALA A 39 3.92 -11.66 -2.62
C ALA A 39 5.25 -10.88 -2.62
N THR A 40 5.42 -9.94 -3.56
CA THR A 40 6.58 -9.04 -3.64
C THR A 40 6.65 -8.15 -2.39
N ALA A 41 5.53 -7.55 -2.02
CA ALA A 41 5.42 -6.69 -0.84
C ALA A 41 5.71 -7.47 0.45
N LYS A 42 5.17 -8.70 0.57
CA LYS A 42 5.45 -9.59 1.70
C LYS A 42 6.93 -9.95 1.81
N LEU A 43 7.60 -10.21 0.68
CA LEU A 43 9.05 -10.45 0.67
C LEU A 43 9.83 -9.22 1.16
N ALA A 44 9.31 -8.02 0.89
CA ALA A 44 9.88 -6.77 1.38
C ALA A 44 9.51 -6.44 2.83
N GLY A 45 8.78 -7.31 3.53
CA GLY A 45 8.40 -7.16 4.94
C GLY A 45 7.03 -6.51 5.18
N PHE A 46 6.29 -6.13 4.13
CA PHE A 46 4.92 -5.63 4.29
C PHE A 46 3.98 -6.76 4.71
N THR A 47 3.05 -6.45 5.62
CA THR A 47 1.90 -7.32 5.86
C THR A 47 0.91 -7.21 4.69
N ASN A 48 -0.04 -8.15 4.61
CA ASN A 48 -1.15 -8.02 3.65
C ASN A 48 -1.97 -6.75 3.90
N ASN A 49 -2.12 -6.38 5.18
CA ASN A 49 -2.88 -5.21 5.61
C ASN A 49 -2.17 -3.92 5.19
N ASP A 50 -0.86 -3.84 5.41
CA ASP A 50 -0.07 -2.69 5.00
C ASP A 50 -0.01 -2.55 3.47
N THR A 51 0.10 -3.68 2.76
CA THR A 51 0.06 -3.69 1.29
C THR A 51 -1.28 -3.17 0.77
N ALA A 52 -2.38 -3.60 1.38
CA ALA A 52 -3.72 -3.12 1.03
C ALA A 52 -3.87 -1.62 1.30
N ALA A 53 -3.45 -1.15 2.48
CA ALA A 53 -3.48 0.27 2.82
C ALA A 53 -2.63 1.12 1.86
N LEU A 54 -1.42 0.65 1.52
CA LEU A 54 -0.52 1.32 0.58
C LEU A 54 -1.15 1.44 -0.81
N ALA A 55 -1.66 0.32 -1.33
CA ALA A 55 -2.32 0.26 -2.63
C ALA A 55 -3.57 1.15 -2.67
N THR A 56 -4.45 1.07 -1.65
CA THR A 56 -5.62 1.95 -1.56
C THR A 56 -5.23 3.41 -1.54
N THR A 57 -4.18 3.79 -0.79
CA THR A 57 -3.73 5.19 -0.74
C THR A 57 -3.37 5.70 -2.14
N MET A 58 -2.66 4.90 -2.94
CA MET A 58 -2.30 5.27 -4.31
C MET A 58 -3.49 5.27 -5.27
N ILE A 59 -4.44 4.35 -5.08
CA ILE A 59 -5.64 4.29 -5.93
C ILE A 59 -6.54 5.49 -5.65
N ALA A 60 -6.64 5.94 -4.40
CA ALA A 60 -7.35 7.15 -4.01
C ALA A 60 -6.82 8.42 -4.70
N THR A 61 -5.58 8.41 -5.22
CA THR A 61 -5.05 9.51 -6.04
C THR A 61 -5.45 9.42 -7.52
N GLY A 62 -6.38 8.54 -7.88
CA GLY A 62 -6.87 8.31 -9.25
C GLY A 62 -5.95 7.43 -10.10
N MET A 63 -5.05 6.67 -9.46
CA MET A 63 -4.07 5.84 -10.17
C MET A 63 -4.66 4.46 -10.50
N GLY A 64 -4.46 3.98 -11.73
CA GLY A 64 -4.90 2.64 -12.15
C GLY A 64 -4.07 1.52 -11.53
N ASP A 65 -4.65 0.32 -11.48
CA ASP A 65 -4.06 -0.87 -10.84
C ASP A 65 -2.72 -1.30 -11.43
N GLU A 66 -2.48 -1.19 -12.75
CA GLU A 66 -1.15 -1.41 -13.34
C GLU A 66 -0.08 -0.50 -12.72
N ARG A 67 -0.35 0.82 -12.68
CA ARG A 67 0.62 1.81 -12.18
C ARG A 67 0.87 1.63 -10.69
N VAL A 68 -0.18 1.31 -9.93
CA VAL A 68 -0.08 1.03 -8.49
C VAL A 68 0.71 -0.26 -8.25
N SER A 69 0.49 -1.31 -9.05
CA SER A 69 1.27 -2.55 -8.98
C SER A 69 2.75 -2.26 -9.21
N THR A 70 3.09 -1.53 -10.28
CA THR A 70 4.48 -1.13 -10.55
C THR A 70 5.08 -0.31 -9.40
N ALA A 71 4.31 0.60 -8.80
CA ALA A 71 4.76 1.37 -7.65
C ALA A 71 5.05 0.49 -6.42
N VAL A 72 4.13 -0.39 -6.05
CA VAL A 72 4.31 -1.33 -4.92
C VAL A 72 5.53 -2.20 -5.14
N LYS A 73 5.71 -2.77 -6.34
CA LYS A 73 6.88 -3.58 -6.70
C LYS A 73 8.19 -2.82 -6.52
N ASN A 74 8.29 -1.62 -7.08
CA ASN A 74 9.51 -0.82 -7.05
C ASN A 74 9.82 -0.31 -5.65
N ILE A 75 8.83 0.18 -4.90
CA ILE A 75 9.02 0.59 -3.50
C ILE A 75 9.54 -0.59 -2.67
N SER A 76 8.89 -1.75 -2.80
CA SER A 76 9.28 -2.98 -2.10
C SER A 76 10.73 -3.35 -2.40
N GLY A 77 11.10 -3.41 -3.69
CA GLY A 77 12.46 -3.78 -4.08
C GLY A 77 13.51 -2.74 -3.69
N ARG A 78 13.19 -1.44 -3.79
CA ARG A 78 14.15 -0.36 -3.59
C ARG A 78 14.51 -0.16 -2.12
N LEU A 79 13.56 -0.32 -1.20
CA LEU A 79 13.81 -0.17 0.23
C LEU A 79 14.47 -1.41 0.86
N THR A 80 14.50 -2.55 0.17
CA THR A 80 15.13 -3.78 0.66
C THR A 80 16.44 -4.14 -0.05
N MET A 81 17.02 -3.24 -0.85
CA MET A 81 18.27 -3.52 -1.57
C MET A 81 19.47 -3.71 -0.63
N GLY A 82 19.45 -3.12 0.57
CA GLY A 82 20.54 -3.26 1.53
C GLY A 82 21.88 -2.79 0.95
N ASP A 83 22.90 -3.65 1.02
CA ASP A 83 24.22 -3.39 0.45
C ASP A 83 24.24 -3.38 -1.08
N ALA A 84 23.28 -4.01 -1.74
CA ALA A 84 23.17 -4.03 -3.20
C ALA A 84 22.61 -2.71 -3.77
N ALA A 85 22.20 -1.77 -2.93
CA ALA A 85 21.74 -0.45 -3.36
C ALA A 85 22.82 0.27 -4.19
N SER A 86 22.40 0.97 -5.24
CA SER A 86 23.33 1.71 -6.10
C SER A 86 24.02 2.84 -5.32
N SER A 87 25.19 3.30 -5.79
CA SER A 87 25.89 4.40 -5.13
C SER A 87 25.06 5.69 -5.08
N THR A 88 24.23 5.93 -6.10
CA THR A 88 23.29 7.05 -6.14
C THR A 88 22.21 6.91 -5.08
N GLN A 89 21.58 5.74 -4.97
CA GLN A 89 20.55 5.48 -3.98
C GLN A 89 21.09 5.60 -2.55
N LYS A 90 22.28 5.04 -2.29
CA LYS A 90 22.95 5.16 -0.98
C LYS A 90 23.22 6.61 -0.58
N ARG A 91 23.70 7.44 -1.52
CA ARG A 91 23.93 8.88 -1.26
C ARG A 91 22.62 9.62 -0.98
N ALA A 92 21.57 9.36 -1.75
CA ALA A 92 20.27 10.00 -1.57
C ALA A 92 19.64 9.62 -0.21
N LEU A 93 19.65 8.34 0.15
CA LEU A 93 19.20 7.87 1.47
C LEU A 93 20.03 8.51 2.59
N SER A 94 21.36 8.54 2.45
CA SER A 94 22.24 9.13 3.45
C SER A 94 22.00 10.63 3.65
N SER A 95 21.70 11.39 2.60
CA SER A 95 21.37 12.82 2.72
C SER A 95 20.08 13.09 3.49
N ILE A 96 19.19 12.10 3.60
CA ILE A 96 17.96 12.18 4.40
C ILE A 96 18.02 11.33 5.68
N GLY A 97 19.22 10.89 6.08
CA GLY A 97 19.46 10.24 7.38
C GLY A 97 19.32 8.71 7.41
N PHE A 98 19.25 8.05 6.26
CA PHE A 98 19.12 6.60 6.17
C PHE A 98 20.39 5.94 5.64
N ASP A 99 20.78 4.83 6.28
CA ASP A 99 21.71 3.86 5.72
C ASP A 99 20.93 2.75 5.02
N SER A 100 21.37 2.32 3.83
CA SER A 100 20.59 1.39 3.01
C SER A 100 20.54 -0.02 3.60
N ALA A 101 21.62 -0.48 4.27
CA ALA A 101 21.66 -1.79 4.93
C ALA A 101 20.74 -1.81 6.15
N SER A 102 20.81 -0.75 6.97
CA SER A 102 19.95 -0.57 8.15
C SER A 102 18.47 -0.45 7.75
N LEU A 103 18.17 0.33 6.70
CA LEU A 103 16.81 0.47 6.17
C LEU A 103 16.25 -0.87 5.69
N ALA A 104 17.04 -1.67 4.96
CA ALA A 104 16.60 -2.99 4.53
C ALA A 104 16.28 -3.93 5.69
N ALA A 105 17.01 -3.81 6.82
CA ALA A 105 16.70 -4.53 8.05
C ALA A 105 15.40 -4.01 8.70
N SER A 106 15.24 -2.69 8.83
CA SER A 106 14.02 -2.09 9.38
C SER A 106 12.76 -2.44 8.58
N MET A 107 12.89 -2.58 7.26
CA MET A 107 11.80 -3.05 6.41
C MET A 107 11.29 -4.45 6.81
N GLN A 108 12.15 -5.33 7.31
CA GLN A 108 11.73 -6.66 7.77
C GLN A 108 11.02 -6.65 9.13
N ASP A 109 11.17 -5.58 9.91
CA ASP A 109 10.54 -5.40 11.22
C ASP A 109 9.22 -4.61 11.10
N ASP A 110 9.27 -3.43 10.47
CA ASP A 110 8.10 -2.62 10.13
C ASP A 110 8.29 -1.93 8.77
N ALA A 111 7.93 -2.62 7.68
CA ALA A 111 8.00 -2.08 6.33
C ALA A 111 7.17 -0.81 6.12
N ALA A 112 5.95 -0.76 6.65
CA ALA A 112 5.08 0.38 6.46
C ALA A 112 5.52 1.59 7.29
N GLY A 113 6.00 1.38 8.52
CA GLY A 113 6.65 2.42 9.31
C GLY A 113 7.91 2.94 8.63
N SER A 114 8.78 2.05 8.18
CA SER A 114 10.03 2.43 7.48
C SER A 114 9.76 3.22 6.20
N LEU A 115 8.75 2.83 5.40
CA LEU A 115 8.32 3.60 4.24
C LEU A 115 7.81 5.00 4.65
N LEU A 116 6.98 5.09 5.70
CA LEU A 116 6.49 6.37 6.21
C LEU A 116 7.64 7.28 6.64
N ASP A 117 8.63 6.74 7.34
CA ASP A 117 9.80 7.50 7.80
C ASP A 117 10.61 8.06 6.62
N VAL A 118 10.83 7.25 5.58
CA VAL A 118 11.50 7.71 4.35
C VAL A 118 10.70 8.81 3.65
N LEU A 119 9.37 8.65 3.53
CA LEU A 119 8.51 9.65 2.89
C LEU A 119 8.49 10.98 3.67
N GLU A 120 8.42 10.95 5.00
CA GLU A 120 8.45 12.15 5.83
C GLU A 120 9.83 12.83 5.81
N ALA A 121 10.92 12.06 5.74
CA ALA A 121 12.26 12.61 5.58
C ALA A 121 12.43 13.32 4.23
N ILE A 122 11.92 12.73 3.13
CA ILE A 122 11.87 13.39 1.82
C ILE A 122 11.06 14.69 1.90
N LYS A 123 9.88 14.65 2.53
CA LYS A 123 9.00 15.83 2.67
C LYS A 123 9.62 16.94 3.52
N SER A 124 10.52 16.59 4.42
CA SER A 124 11.26 17.54 5.28
C SER A 124 12.49 18.14 4.60
N ALA A 125 12.95 17.58 3.48
CA ALA A 125 14.05 18.13 2.69
C ALA A 125 13.64 19.40 1.93
N PRO A 126 14.60 20.25 1.49
CA PRO A 126 14.32 21.42 0.66
C PRO A 126 13.44 21.08 -0.55
N LEU A 127 12.46 21.92 -0.87
CA LEU A 127 11.43 21.64 -1.88
C LEU A 127 12.04 21.33 -3.25
N GLU A 128 13.09 22.06 -3.61
CA GLU A 128 13.88 21.91 -4.83
C GLU A 128 14.61 20.56 -4.93
N GLU A 129 14.84 19.88 -3.81
CA GLU A 129 15.55 18.59 -3.75
C GLU A 129 14.59 17.39 -3.74
N GLN A 130 13.35 17.54 -3.26
CA GLN A 130 12.41 16.43 -3.05
C GLN A 130 12.19 15.58 -4.32
N SER A 131 12.01 16.25 -5.46
CA SER A 131 11.84 15.58 -6.75
C SER A 131 13.05 14.73 -7.14
N ALA A 132 14.27 15.22 -6.87
CA ALA A 132 15.50 14.47 -7.15
C ALA A 132 15.68 13.31 -6.17
N LEU A 133 15.40 13.54 -4.87
CA LEU A 133 15.46 12.49 -3.84
C LEU A 133 14.53 11.32 -4.16
N ILE A 134 13.27 11.61 -4.54
CA ILE A 134 12.32 10.57 -4.94
C ILE A 134 12.87 9.73 -6.10
N SER A 135 13.33 10.38 -7.17
CA SER A 135 13.86 9.68 -8.35
C SER A 135 15.12 8.86 -8.03
N GLN A 136 15.99 9.37 -7.15
CA GLN A 136 17.24 8.69 -6.79
C GLN A 136 17.01 7.51 -5.84
N ILE A 137 15.98 7.57 -4.99
CA ILE A 137 15.65 6.52 -4.03
C ILE A 137 14.79 5.43 -4.67
N PHE A 138 13.78 5.82 -5.45
CA PHE A 138 12.73 4.93 -5.94
C PHE A 138 12.71 4.70 -7.45
N GLU A 139 13.53 5.43 -8.21
CA GLU A 139 13.54 5.52 -9.68
C GLU A 139 12.49 6.47 -10.29
N GLU A 140 12.80 6.93 -11.51
CA GLU A 140 11.97 7.87 -12.25
C GLU A 140 10.61 7.27 -12.65
N GLU A 141 10.55 5.96 -12.93
CA GLU A 141 9.31 5.28 -13.37
C GLU A 141 8.16 5.44 -12.37
N VAL A 142 8.47 5.41 -11.08
CA VAL A 142 7.47 5.45 -10.00
C VAL A 142 7.44 6.78 -9.25
N LYS A 143 8.22 7.77 -9.70
CA LYS A 143 8.33 9.08 -9.07
C LYS A 143 6.98 9.73 -8.80
N GLY A 144 6.09 9.72 -9.79
CA GLY A 144 4.76 10.31 -9.65
C GLY A 144 3.91 9.61 -8.57
N ALA A 145 4.04 8.29 -8.45
CA ALA A 145 3.33 7.51 -7.44
C ALA A 145 3.89 7.77 -6.04
N VAL A 146 5.21 7.81 -5.90
CA VAL A 146 5.87 8.11 -4.63
C VAL A 146 5.61 9.55 -4.19
N ALA A 147 5.64 10.52 -5.11
CA ALA A 147 5.31 11.92 -4.81
C ALA A 147 3.86 12.07 -4.34
N ALA A 148 2.91 11.38 -5.00
CA ALA A 148 1.52 11.36 -4.58
C ALA A 148 1.38 10.73 -3.18
N LEU A 149 2.09 9.64 -2.90
CA LEU A 149 2.10 9.00 -1.58
C LEU A 149 2.72 9.89 -0.49
N ALA A 150 3.84 10.56 -0.77
CA ALA A 150 4.50 11.50 0.15
C ALA A 150 3.57 12.70 0.50
N GLY A 151 2.75 13.15 -0.45
CA GLY A 151 1.72 14.15 -0.21
C GLY A 151 0.53 13.66 0.61
N ASN A 152 0.37 12.33 0.76
CA ASN A 152 -0.80 11.69 1.38
C ASN A 152 -0.42 10.72 2.52
N THR A 153 0.71 10.93 3.20
CA THR A 153 1.16 10.06 4.32
C THR A 153 0.14 9.94 5.44
N LYS A 154 -0.60 11.01 5.75
CA LYS A 154 -1.71 10.97 6.74
C LYS A 154 -2.81 10.00 6.34
N GLU A 155 -3.14 9.95 5.06
CA GLU A 155 -4.14 9.03 4.54
C GLU A 155 -3.62 7.59 4.57
N PHE A 156 -2.34 7.39 4.23
CA PHE A 156 -1.71 6.08 4.39
C PHE A 156 -1.75 5.59 5.84
N VAL A 157 -1.42 6.44 6.82
CA VAL A 157 -1.53 6.11 8.25
C VAL A 157 -2.97 5.76 8.64
N ARG A 158 -3.95 6.53 8.16
CA ARG A 158 -5.38 6.29 8.45
C ARG A 158 -5.83 4.95 7.87
N LEU A 159 -5.53 4.68 6.60
CA LEU A 159 -5.86 3.43 5.93
C LEU A 159 -5.13 2.24 6.52
N ARG A 160 -3.87 2.41 6.95
CA ARG A 160 -3.12 1.40 7.70
C ARG A 160 -3.81 1.05 9.02
N LYS A 161 -4.36 2.03 9.73
CA LYS A 161 -5.15 1.79 10.94
C LYS A 161 -6.40 0.97 10.64
N LEU A 162 -7.16 1.36 9.61
CA LEU A 162 -8.36 0.63 9.20
C LEU A 162 -8.06 -0.79 8.74
N ALA A 163 -6.96 -0.99 8.01
CA ALA A 163 -6.51 -2.30 7.55
C ALA A 163 -6.09 -3.22 8.69
N ASN A 164 -5.68 -2.66 9.83
CA ASN A 164 -5.26 -3.39 11.02
C ASN A 164 -6.37 -3.50 12.08
N GLU A 165 -7.61 -3.15 11.74
CA GLU A 165 -8.77 -3.49 12.57
C GLU A 165 -8.93 -5.01 12.71
N SER A 166 -9.69 -5.42 13.73
CA SER A 166 -9.86 -6.85 14.02
C SER A 166 -10.53 -7.61 12.87
N GLU A 167 -10.23 -8.91 12.77
CA GLU A 167 -10.90 -9.82 11.83
C GLU A 167 -12.43 -9.76 11.97
N GLU A 168 -12.96 -9.59 13.17
CA GLU A 168 -14.40 -9.44 13.42
C GLU A 168 -14.98 -8.22 12.69
N VAL A 169 -14.29 -7.07 12.75
CA VAL A 169 -14.70 -5.83 12.05
C VAL A 169 -14.73 -6.07 10.53
N HIS A 170 -13.70 -6.71 9.99
CA HIS A 170 -13.61 -7.02 8.56
C HIS A 170 -14.70 -7.99 8.09
N LEU A 171 -14.92 -9.09 8.81
CA LEU A 171 -15.95 -10.06 8.47
C LEU A 171 -17.36 -9.46 8.59
N LYS A 172 -17.59 -8.60 9.59
CA LYS A 172 -18.86 -7.88 9.74
C LYS A 172 -19.12 -6.92 8.58
N SER A 173 -18.08 -6.22 8.10
CA SER A 173 -18.15 -5.39 6.90
C SER A 173 -18.58 -6.22 5.69
N LEU A 174 -17.93 -7.36 5.46
CA LEU A 174 -18.25 -8.27 4.36
C LEU A 174 -19.69 -8.81 4.45
N GLN A 175 -20.12 -9.23 5.63
CA GLN A 175 -21.48 -9.71 5.86
C GLN A 175 -22.53 -8.61 5.61
N GLY A 176 -22.23 -7.38 6.02
CA GLY A 176 -23.09 -6.21 5.77
C GLY A 176 -23.27 -5.92 4.28
N GLU A 177 -22.19 -6.00 3.50
CA GLU A 177 -22.24 -5.85 2.04
C GLU A 177 -23.05 -6.98 1.39
N PHE A 178 -22.83 -8.23 1.81
CA PHE A 178 -23.61 -9.37 1.33
C PHE A 178 -25.11 -9.16 1.57
N ASN A 179 -25.49 -8.79 2.79
CA ASN A 179 -26.90 -8.54 3.14
C ASN A 179 -27.49 -7.39 2.31
N SER A 180 -26.74 -6.31 2.10
CA SER A 180 -27.17 -5.16 1.29
C SER A 180 -27.41 -5.54 -0.17
N ARG A 181 -26.57 -6.40 -0.75
CA ARG A 181 -26.73 -6.90 -2.12
C ARG A 181 -27.95 -7.81 -2.26
N ILE A 182 -28.21 -8.67 -1.27
CA ILE A 182 -29.41 -9.50 -1.26
C ILE A 182 -30.65 -8.62 -1.19
N ALA A 183 -30.72 -7.67 -0.26
CA ALA A 183 -31.86 -6.77 -0.13
C ALA A 183 -32.11 -5.94 -1.41
N THR A 184 -31.05 -5.42 -2.03
CA THR A 184 -31.15 -4.70 -3.31
C THR A 184 -31.64 -5.62 -4.44
N SER A 185 -31.19 -6.88 -4.46
CA SER A 185 -31.63 -7.88 -5.44
C SER A 185 -33.10 -8.26 -5.25
N GLU A 186 -33.54 -8.42 -4.00
CA GLU A 186 -34.94 -8.69 -3.65
C GLU A 186 -35.86 -7.53 -4.06
N ILE A 187 -35.47 -6.28 -3.75
CA ILE A 187 -36.19 -5.09 -4.22
C ILE A 187 -36.25 -5.06 -5.75
N GLY A 188 -35.13 -5.36 -6.42
CA GLY A 188 -35.07 -5.44 -7.88
C GLY A 188 -36.06 -6.46 -8.45
N ILE A 189 -36.16 -7.66 -7.88
CA ILE A 189 -37.12 -8.70 -8.28
C ILE A 189 -38.56 -8.26 -8.04
N GLN A 190 -38.87 -7.55 -6.95
CA GLN A 190 -40.23 -7.08 -6.64
C GLN A 190 -40.74 -5.96 -7.57
N LEU A 191 -39.84 -5.25 -8.25
CA LEU A 191 -40.18 -4.20 -9.20
C LEU A 191 -40.51 -4.74 -10.62
N PHE A 192 -40.37 -6.05 -10.84
CA PHE A 192 -40.75 -6.75 -12.08
C PHE A 192 -42.03 -7.58 -11.88
#